data_AF-A0A1V4XNY8-F1
#
_entry.id   AF-A0A1V4XNY8-F1
#
_cell.length_a   1.000
_cell.length_b   1.000
_cell.length_c   1.000
_cell.angle_alpha   90.00
_cell.angle_beta   90.00
_cell.angle_gamma   90.00
#
_symmetry.space_group_name_H-M   'P 1'
#
loop_
_entity.id
_entity.type
_entity.pdbx_description
1 polymer ?
#
loop_
_entity_poly.entity_id
_entity_poly.type
_entity_poly.pdbx_seq_one_letter_code
_entity_poly.pdbx_strand_id
1 'polypeptide(L)'
;MKPRKPQGSKDGAALDRLIEEITVDAYGDDEQLWAFRQVFEDNLDLPADGFVIGEPVSVTAIDYDGNERRGLTARCRREDGAEYVVALPEVEFPRARAGASYIAAYRRWLNLDPYPAEGKKDPRRRRQHKATAGDIDPGTLQELVVLSVTRSAARCRVPDSDRVITLRASRPWGIVPGELVTVQPRKQWRYAGHPYLSGDILSTRIDAKALDLEPLSLVPMGMWDPGEEYWGEEDEPIEEWAAPIIACGPRPMFEMEQVLPGHDPDDDPGEDPITRSNDLKDAGRRAEAAKILMELCEADLRCLDAHAHLGNFVFDLNPQDALRHYEVGLRIGELSLGSDFNGLLPWGLIDNRPFLRCMHGFALCLWRLGRFAEAALVFQRMLWLNPSDNQGVRFLIDAVKAETPWDVAVGNDR
;
A
#
# COMPACT_ATOMS: atom_id res chain seq x y z
N MET A 1 9.33 23.59 -42.36
CA MET A 1 10.02 23.86 -41.08
C MET A 1 10.24 22.52 -40.41
N LYS A 2 11.49 22.05 -40.28
CA LYS A 2 11.78 20.73 -39.68
C LYS A 2 11.60 20.80 -38.15
N PRO A 3 11.00 19.79 -37.50
CA PRO A 3 10.86 19.78 -36.05
C PRO A 3 12.22 19.59 -35.39
N ARG A 4 12.45 20.35 -34.34
CA ARG A 4 13.70 20.45 -33.59
C ARG A 4 13.84 19.21 -32.68
N LYS A 5 14.94 18.46 -32.80
CA LYS A 5 15.27 17.36 -31.88
C LYS A 5 15.33 17.88 -30.43
N PRO A 6 14.90 17.10 -29.42
CA PRO A 6 15.02 17.52 -28.03
C PRO A 6 16.50 17.60 -27.68
N GLN A 7 16.93 18.75 -27.18
CA GLN A 7 18.29 18.99 -26.73
C GLN A 7 18.50 18.15 -25.45
N GLY A 8 19.34 17.11 -25.52
CA GLY A 8 19.73 16.32 -24.34
C GLY A 8 20.34 17.24 -23.27
N SER A 9 20.07 16.96 -21.99
CA SER A 9 20.63 17.73 -20.89
C SER A 9 22.16 17.72 -20.97
N LYS A 10 22.82 18.83 -20.57
CA LYS A 10 24.29 18.93 -20.58
C LYS A 10 24.96 17.78 -19.81
N ASP A 11 24.29 17.27 -18.77
CA ASP A 11 24.75 16.16 -17.94
C ASP A 11 24.73 14.82 -18.71
N GLY A 12 23.71 14.58 -19.54
CA GLY A 12 23.65 13.36 -20.36
C GLY A 12 24.80 13.28 -21.35
N ALA A 13 25.12 14.39 -22.02
CA ALA A 13 26.23 14.46 -22.97
C ALA A 13 27.61 14.31 -22.29
N ALA A 14 27.74 14.71 -21.01
CA ALA A 14 28.97 14.50 -20.25
C ALA A 14 29.15 13.03 -19.87
N LEU A 15 28.06 12.36 -19.46
CA LEU A 15 28.07 10.93 -19.15
C LEU A 15 28.32 10.08 -20.40
N ASP A 16 27.76 10.45 -21.55
CA ASP A 16 28.01 9.73 -22.82
C ASP A 16 29.50 9.72 -23.17
N ARG A 17 30.19 10.86 -23.04
CA ARG A 17 31.65 10.93 -23.24
C ARG A 17 32.42 10.11 -22.21
N LEU A 18 31.97 10.12 -20.96
CA LEU A 18 32.59 9.34 -19.89
C LEU A 18 32.47 7.84 -20.16
N ILE A 19 31.32 7.39 -20.68
CA ILE A 19 31.13 6.00 -21.12
C ILE A 19 32.07 5.69 -22.28
N GLU A 20 32.10 6.53 -23.31
CA GLU A 20 33.01 6.35 -24.47
C GLU A 20 34.48 6.25 -24.04
N GLU A 21 34.92 7.05 -23.07
CA GLU A 21 36.26 7.00 -22.49
C GLU A 21 36.53 5.68 -21.75
N ILE A 22 35.58 5.25 -20.92
CA ILE A 22 35.69 3.98 -20.17
C ILE A 22 35.74 2.78 -21.14
N THR A 23 34.95 2.81 -22.20
CA THR A 23 34.78 1.66 -23.11
C THR A 23 35.65 1.75 -24.37
N VAL A 24 36.59 2.70 -24.46
CA VAL A 24 37.32 3.02 -25.71
C VAL A 24 38.05 1.82 -26.34
N ASP A 25 38.61 0.95 -25.49
CA ASP A 25 39.36 -0.24 -25.89
C ASP A 25 38.68 -1.56 -25.48
N ALA A 26 37.37 -1.52 -25.19
CA ALA A 26 36.59 -2.65 -24.70
C ALA A 26 35.56 -3.14 -25.74
N TYR A 27 35.79 -4.34 -26.28
CA TYR A 27 34.98 -4.98 -27.31
C TYR A 27 33.99 -5.97 -26.71
N GLY A 28 32.70 -5.62 -26.75
CA GLY A 28 31.62 -6.45 -26.22
C GLY A 28 31.37 -6.23 -24.72
N ASP A 29 30.26 -6.79 -24.23
CA ASP A 29 29.74 -6.48 -22.90
C ASP A 29 30.68 -6.96 -21.77
N ASP A 30 31.33 -8.11 -21.94
CA ASP A 30 32.30 -8.64 -20.97
C ASP A 30 33.51 -7.71 -20.77
N GLU A 31 34.15 -7.28 -21.86
CA GLU A 31 35.30 -6.36 -21.79
C GLU A 31 34.88 -4.99 -21.24
N GLN A 32 33.68 -4.52 -21.58
CA GLN A 32 33.15 -3.24 -21.09
C GLN A 32 32.85 -3.30 -19.59
N LEU A 33 32.32 -4.41 -19.08
CA LEU A 33 32.12 -4.63 -17.64
C LEU A 33 33.46 -4.65 -16.89
N TRP A 34 34.48 -5.30 -17.44
CA TRP A 34 35.84 -5.23 -16.88
C TRP A 34 36.41 -3.81 -16.85
N ALA A 35 36.19 -3.02 -17.90
CA ALA A 35 36.62 -1.63 -17.95
C ALA A 35 35.91 -0.76 -16.89
N PHE A 36 34.60 -0.93 -16.71
CA PHE A 36 33.87 -0.27 -15.61
C PHE A 36 34.39 -0.70 -14.24
N ARG A 37 34.64 -2.00 -14.02
CA ARG A 37 35.18 -2.52 -12.76
C ARG A 37 36.54 -1.90 -12.41
N GLN A 38 37.43 -1.77 -13.40
CA GLN A 38 38.73 -1.13 -13.21
C GLN A 38 38.60 0.36 -12.84
N VAL A 39 37.71 1.09 -13.52
CA VAL A 39 37.47 2.50 -13.22
C VAL A 39 36.94 2.70 -11.80
N PHE A 40 36.09 1.78 -11.31
CA PHE A 40 35.66 1.80 -9.90
C PHE A 40 36.80 1.50 -8.94
N GLU A 41 37.67 0.54 -9.26
CA GLU A 41 38.85 0.22 -8.44
C GLU A 41 39.81 1.41 -8.34
N ASP A 42 39.97 2.18 -9.41
CA ASP A 42 40.88 3.33 -9.46
C ASP A 42 40.31 4.62 -8.83
N ASN A 43 38.98 4.78 -8.81
CA ASN A 43 38.34 6.07 -8.50
C ASN A 43 37.33 6.04 -7.34
N LEU A 44 37.09 4.88 -6.72
CA LEU A 44 36.20 4.74 -5.57
C LEU A 44 36.95 4.22 -4.35
N ASP A 45 37.14 5.07 -3.34
CA ASP A 45 37.72 4.67 -2.07
C ASP A 45 36.77 3.73 -1.32
N LEU A 46 37.20 2.46 -1.15
CA LEU A 46 36.50 1.43 -0.37
C LEU A 46 37.23 1.19 0.97
N PRO A 47 36.50 0.96 2.09
CA PRO A 47 35.06 0.82 2.18
C PRO A 47 34.30 2.14 1.95
N ALA A 48 33.20 2.06 1.21
CA ALA A 48 32.36 3.20 0.88
C ALA A 48 30.96 3.10 1.48
N ASP A 49 30.53 4.14 2.19
CA ASP A 49 29.13 4.30 2.56
C ASP A 49 28.22 4.36 1.33
N GLY A 50 27.22 3.50 1.30
CA GLY A 50 26.17 3.44 0.28
C GLY A 50 24.86 2.93 0.87
N PHE A 51 23.83 2.83 0.03
CA PHE A 51 22.53 2.30 0.43
C PHE A 51 22.03 1.26 -0.55
N VAL A 52 21.43 0.19 -0.04
CA VAL A 52 20.72 -0.81 -0.85
C VAL A 52 19.25 -0.75 -0.46
N ILE A 53 18.38 -0.27 -1.35
CA ILE A 53 16.94 -0.12 -1.06
C ILE A 53 16.71 0.65 0.26
N GLY A 54 17.48 1.73 0.44
CA GLY A 54 17.47 2.58 1.64
C GLY A 54 18.03 1.95 2.92
N GLU A 55 18.74 0.82 2.85
CA GLU A 55 19.53 0.26 3.96
C GLU A 55 20.99 0.77 3.90
N PRO A 56 21.53 1.40 4.96
CA PRO A 56 22.93 1.81 4.96
C PRO A 56 23.85 0.60 4.97
N VAL A 57 24.80 0.59 4.05
CA VAL A 57 25.83 -0.44 3.92
C VAL A 57 27.19 0.21 3.76
N SER A 58 28.20 -0.48 4.27
CA SER A 58 29.60 -0.27 3.90
C SER A 58 29.87 -1.14 2.69
N VAL A 59 29.91 -0.58 1.48
CA VAL A 59 30.40 -1.28 0.29
C VAL A 59 31.88 -1.58 0.51
N THR A 60 32.26 -2.84 0.53
CA THR A 60 33.64 -3.29 0.80
C THR A 60 34.38 -3.73 -0.45
N ALA A 61 33.66 -4.10 -1.52
CA ALA A 61 34.23 -4.45 -2.81
C ALA A 61 33.22 -4.20 -3.94
N ILE A 62 33.71 -3.87 -5.13
CA ILE A 62 32.96 -3.94 -6.39
C ILE A 62 33.66 -4.96 -7.28
N ASP A 63 32.90 -5.87 -7.86
CA ASP A 63 33.47 -7.01 -8.59
C ASP A 63 32.65 -7.40 -9.81
N TYR A 64 33.31 -8.09 -10.73
CA TYR A 64 32.71 -8.71 -11.90
C TYR A 64 33.12 -10.18 -11.95
N ASP A 65 32.14 -11.07 -11.95
CA ASP A 65 32.37 -12.53 -11.87
C ASP A 65 32.37 -13.22 -13.25
N GLY A 66 32.43 -12.45 -14.34
CA GLY A 66 32.37 -12.96 -15.72
C GLY A 66 30.95 -13.30 -16.21
N ASN A 67 29.90 -12.93 -15.46
CA ASN A 67 28.52 -13.13 -15.87
C ASN A 67 27.89 -11.83 -16.39
N GLU A 68 27.88 -11.67 -17.72
CA GLU A 68 27.31 -10.50 -18.41
C GLU A 68 25.86 -10.18 -17.98
N ARG A 69 25.03 -11.21 -17.70
CA ARG A 69 23.64 -11.01 -17.27
C ARG A 69 23.52 -10.42 -15.87
N ARG A 70 24.49 -10.71 -14.99
CA ARG A 70 24.53 -10.20 -13.62
C ARG A 70 25.14 -8.80 -13.57
N GLY A 71 26.09 -8.52 -14.47
CA GLY A 71 26.84 -7.27 -14.48
C GLY A 71 27.73 -7.13 -13.24
N LEU A 72 28.07 -5.89 -12.90
CA LEU A 72 28.88 -5.59 -11.73
C LEU A 72 28.09 -5.80 -10.44
N THR A 73 28.78 -6.32 -9.43
CA THR A 73 28.22 -6.56 -8.10
C THR A 73 28.98 -5.76 -7.05
N ALA A 74 28.30 -5.47 -5.94
CA ALA A 74 28.87 -4.80 -4.78
C ALA A 74 28.75 -5.72 -3.56
N ARG A 75 29.88 -6.01 -2.91
CA ARG A 75 29.89 -6.63 -1.58
C ARG A 75 29.62 -5.55 -0.56
N CYS A 76 28.57 -5.76 0.23
CA CYS A 76 28.04 -4.81 1.18
C CYS A 76 28.11 -5.41 2.59
N ARG A 77 28.62 -4.65 3.55
CA ARG A 77 28.62 -4.99 4.97
C ARG A 77 27.64 -4.10 5.72
N ARG A 78 26.72 -4.71 6.46
CA ARG A 78 25.74 -4.03 7.31
C ARG A 78 26.38 -3.57 8.62
N GLU A 79 25.66 -2.71 9.34
CA GLU A 79 26.05 -2.26 10.70
C GLU A 79 26.15 -3.42 11.69
N ASP A 80 25.37 -4.50 11.51
CA ASP A 80 25.41 -5.72 12.33
C ASP A 80 26.58 -6.67 11.98
N GLY A 81 27.42 -6.29 11.01
CA GLY A 81 28.57 -7.06 10.54
C GLY A 81 28.24 -8.12 9.48
N ALA A 82 26.97 -8.34 9.14
CA ALA A 82 26.60 -9.28 8.08
C ALA A 82 27.05 -8.76 6.71
N GLU A 83 27.59 -9.66 5.88
CA GLU A 83 28.04 -9.36 4.52
C GLU A 83 27.11 -10.02 3.49
N TYR A 84 26.77 -9.28 2.43
CA TYR A 84 25.98 -9.78 1.31
C TYR A 84 26.43 -9.14 -0.01
N VAL A 85 25.97 -9.68 -1.14
CA VAL A 85 26.31 -9.18 -2.48
C VAL A 85 25.03 -8.77 -3.20
N VAL A 86 25.04 -7.59 -3.81
CA VAL A 86 23.94 -7.06 -4.63
C VAL A 86 24.45 -6.57 -5.99
N ALA A 87 23.56 -6.35 -6.94
CA ALA A 87 23.93 -5.70 -8.20
C ALA A 87 24.34 -4.25 -7.92
N LEU A 88 25.45 -3.80 -8.53
CA LEU A 88 25.97 -2.45 -8.33
C LEU A 88 24.93 -1.34 -8.63
N PRO A 89 24.03 -1.45 -9.63
CA PRO A 89 22.98 -0.47 -9.86
C PRO A 89 21.90 -0.42 -8.76
N GLU A 90 21.87 -1.37 -7.84
CA GLU A 90 20.97 -1.32 -6.67
C GLU A 90 21.59 -0.57 -5.50
N VAL A 91 22.88 -0.22 -5.60
CA VAL A 91 23.60 0.57 -4.60
C VAL A 91 23.50 2.06 -4.93
N GLU A 92 22.93 2.81 -4.02
CA GLU A 92 22.89 4.26 -4.05
C GLU A 92 24.10 4.84 -3.30
N PHE A 93 24.89 5.66 -4.00
CA PHE A 93 26.01 6.38 -3.41
C PHE A 93 25.67 7.87 -3.26
N PRO A 94 26.17 8.55 -2.21
CA PRO A 94 26.01 9.99 -2.07
C PRO A 94 26.56 10.75 -3.29
N ARG A 95 25.76 11.66 -3.88
CA ARG A 95 26.15 12.41 -5.09
C ARG A 95 27.40 13.27 -4.95
N ALA A 96 27.73 13.67 -3.72
CA ALA A 96 28.93 14.46 -3.42
C ALA A 96 30.21 13.62 -3.35
N ARG A 97 30.13 12.29 -3.52
CA ARG A 97 31.28 11.39 -3.41
C ARG A 97 32.16 11.44 -4.64
N ALA A 98 33.47 11.35 -4.43
CA ALA A 98 34.41 10.97 -5.49
C ALA A 98 33.97 9.63 -6.10
N GLY A 99 33.90 9.59 -7.43
CA GLY A 99 33.46 8.42 -8.19
C GLY A 99 31.94 8.30 -8.45
N ALA A 100 31.10 9.22 -7.94
CA ALA A 100 29.66 9.21 -8.19
C ALA A 100 29.29 9.34 -9.69
N SER A 101 30.12 10.02 -10.49
CA SER A 101 29.95 10.14 -11.94
C SER A 101 30.14 8.80 -12.67
N TYR A 102 31.04 7.93 -12.20
CA TYR A 102 31.27 6.61 -12.80
C TYR A 102 30.10 5.67 -12.55
N ILE A 103 29.45 5.77 -11.39
CA ILE A 103 28.23 5.01 -11.09
C ILE A 103 27.09 5.49 -11.99
N ALA A 104 26.94 6.81 -12.17
CA ALA A 104 25.95 7.37 -13.09
C ALA A 104 26.20 6.94 -14.54
N ALA A 105 27.47 6.91 -14.98
CA ALA A 105 27.87 6.41 -16.29
C ALA A 105 27.53 4.93 -16.46
N TYR A 106 27.84 4.09 -15.46
CA TYR A 106 27.52 2.66 -15.48
C TYR A 106 26.01 2.40 -15.56
N ARG A 107 25.21 3.10 -14.74
CA ARG A 107 23.74 3.03 -14.78
C ARG A 107 23.21 3.45 -16.15
N ARG A 108 23.75 4.53 -16.71
CA ARG A 108 23.38 5.01 -18.03
C ARG A 108 23.72 4.00 -19.13
N TRP A 109 24.89 3.37 -19.06
CA TRP A 109 25.30 2.30 -19.99
C TRP A 109 24.34 1.11 -19.95
N LEU A 110 23.82 0.76 -18.77
CA LEU A 110 22.74 -0.22 -18.59
C LEU A 110 21.34 0.26 -19.02
N ASN A 111 21.23 1.45 -19.63
CA ASN A 111 19.96 2.13 -19.94
C ASN A 111 19.05 2.40 -18.72
N LEU A 112 19.65 2.55 -17.53
CA LEU A 112 18.96 2.97 -16.31
C LEU A 112 19.07 4.49 -16.13
N ASP A 113 18.19 5.05 -15.28
CA ASP A 113 18.31 6.45 -14.85
C ASP A 113 19.70 6.67 -14.22
N PRO A 114 20.56 7.54 -14.78
CA PRO A 114 21.92 7.78 -14.26
C PRO A 114 21.90 8.37 -12.85
N TYR A 115 20.84 9.10 -12.55
CA TYR A 115 20.65 9.84 -11.32
C TYR A 115 19.24 9.56 -10.81
N PRO A 116 18.97 8.31 -10.34
CA PRO A 116 17.66 7.98 -9.81
C PRO A 116 17.29 9.07 -8.81
N ALA A 117 16.11 9.63 -8.99
CA ALA A 117 15.67 10.72 -8.14
C ALA A 117 15.73 10.24 -6.69
N GLU A 118 16.41 11.00 -5.81
CA GLU A 118 15.98 11.03 -4.41
C GLU A 118 14.47 11.24 -4.45
N GLY A 119 13.68 10.21 -4.11
CA GLY A 119 12.29 10.02 -4.55
C GLY A 119 11.60 11.31 -4.98
N LYS A 120 11.29 11.44 -6.29
CA LYS A 120 10.65 12.64 -6.85
C LYS A 120 9.51 13.07 -5.94
N LYS A 121 9.70 14.24 -5.31
CA LYS A 121 8.63 14.95 -4.61
C LYS A 121 7.58 15.29 -5.65
N ASP A 122 6.44 14.62 -5.58
CA ASP A 122 5.23 15.08 -6.21
C ASP A 122 4.93 16.51 -5.71
N PRO A 123 4.90 17.53 -6.59
CA PRO A 123 4.67 18.91 -6.20
C PRO A 123 3.23 19.18 -5.73
N ARG A 124 2.34 18.17 -5.74
CA ARG A 124 0.95 18.30 -5.25
C ARG A 124 0.70 17.70 -3.87
N ARG A 125 1.68 17.03 -3.25
CA ARG A 125 1.58 16.66 -1.83
C ARG A 125 1.69 17.93 -0.99
N ARG A 126 0.56 18.37 -0.40
CA ARG A 126 0.51 19.41 0.65
C ARG A 126 1.69 19.17 1.60
N ARG A 127 2.50 20.21 1.82
CA ARG A 127 3.69 20.17 2.69
C ARG A 127 3.29 19.74 4.10
N GLN A 128 3.34 18.44 4.38
CA GLN A 128 3.25 17.91 5.73
C GLN A 128 4.48 18.38 6.50
N HIS A 129 4.23 18.97 7.67
CA HIS A 129 5.26 19.61 8.49
C HIS A 129 6.32 18.58 8.92
N LYS A 130 7.60 18.91 8.66
CA LYS A 130 8.74 18.04 8.94
C LYS A 130 9.00 17.94 10.43
N ALA A 131 9.29 16.72 10.85
CA ALA A 131 9.74 16.36 12.16
C ALA A 131 11.08 17.00 12.62
N THR A 132 11.12 17.55 13.83
CA THR A 132 12.31 17.90 14.63
C THR A 132 12.62 16.84 15.70
N ALA A 133 13.85 16.82 16.21
CA ALA A 133 14.39 15.83 17.15
C ALA A 133 13.81 15.88 18.59
N GLY A 134 12.77 16.68 18.84
CA GLY A 134 12.21 16.91 20.18
C GLY A 134 10.97 16.09 20.54
N ASP A 135 10.44 15.28 19.62
CA ASP A 135 9.05 14.77 19.73
C ASP A 135 8.97 13.25 19.93
N ILE A 136 10.10 12.56 20.09
CA ILE A 136 10.13 11.12 20.39
C ILE A 136 11.20 10.92 21.46
N ASP A 137 10.77 10.57 22.68
CA ASP A 137 11.67 10.19 23.75
C ASP A 137 12.00 8.69 23.60
N PRO A 138 13.27 8.32 23.35
CA PRO A 138 13.70 6.92 23.26
C PRO A 138 13.37 6.09 24.51
N GLY A 139 13.12 6.73 25.65
CA GLY A 139 12.71 6.10 26.90
C GLY A 139 11.20 5.81 27.01
N THR A 140 10.38 6.26 26.05
CA THR A 140 8.92 6.11 26.08
C THR A 140 8.41 5.23 24.95
N LEU A 141 7.33 4.50 25.23
CA LEU A 141 6.60 3.77 24.20
C LEU A 141 5.97 4.77 23.22
N GLN A 142 6.13 4.50 21.93
CA GLN A 142 5.60 5.35 20.87
C GLN A 142 4.41 4.64 20.22
N GLU A 143 3.23 5.24 20.29
CA GLU A 143 2.11 4.85 19.44
C GLU A 143 2.26 5.49 18.06
N LEU A 144 1.99 4.73 17.01
CA LEU A 144 2.12 5.14 15.62
C LEU A 144 0.95 4.63 14.80
N VAL A 145 0.45 5.46 13.88
CA VAL A 145 -0.54 5.05 12.88
C VAL A 145 0.19 4.51 11.64
N VAL A 146 -0.09 3.28 11.23
CA VAL A 146 0.47 2.69 10.02
C VAL A 146 -0.20 3.29 8.79
N LEU A 147 0.58 3.77 7.82
CA LEU A 147 0.12 4.38 6.58
C LEU A 147 0.33 3.47 5.37
N SER A 148 1.49 2.82 5.31
CA SER A 148 1.82 1.82 4.30
C SER A 148 2.85 0.83 4.85
N VAL A 149 2.87 -0.39 4.29
CA VAL A 149 3.79 -1.44 4.70
C VAL A 149 4.52 -1.99 3.48
N THR A 150 5.83 -2.10 3.61
CA THR A 150 6.72 -2.74 2.64
C THR A 150 7.35 -3.97 3.27
N ARG A 151 8.18 -4.68 2.50
CA ARG A 151 8.86 -5.88 2.98
C ARG A 151 9.74 -5.67 4.23
N SER A 152 10.25 -4.47 4.45
CA SER A 152 11.27 -4.22 5.47
C SER A 152 11.03 -2.95 6.26
N ALA A 153 9.91 -2.26 6.03
CA ALA A 153 9.56 -1.05 6.75
C ALA A 153 8.06 -0.78 6.69
N ALA A 154 7.57 -0.02 7.66
CA ALA A 154 6.28 0.64 7.58
C ALA A 154 6.47 2.16 7.54
N ARG A 155 5.63 2.85 6.78
CA ARG A 155 5.47 4.29 6.86
C ARG A 155 4.41 4.55 7.91
N CYS A 156 4.71 5.42 8.85
CA CYS A 156 3.87 5.63 10.00
C CYS A 156 3.69 7.13 10.26
N ARG A 157 2.49 7.54 10.66
CA ARG A 157 2.23 8.88 11.18
C ARG A 157 2.26 8.86 12.70
N VAL A 158 2.86 9.88 13.30
CA VAL A 158 2.76 10.10 14.74
C VAL A 158 1.35 10.62 15.05
N PRO A 159 0.61 10.07 16.04
CA PRO A 159 -0.68 10.61 16.45
C PRO A 159 -0.61 12.11 16.75
N ASP A 160 -1.71 12.83 16.54
CA ASP A 160 -1.83 14.28 16.74
C ASP A 160 -0.83 15.13 15.93
N SER A 161 -0.24 14.54 14.89
CA SER A 161 0.76 15.17 14.04
C SER A 161 0.64 14.72 12.59
N ASP A 162 0.99 15.60 11.66
CA ASP A 162 1.20 15.25 10.24
C ASP A 162 2.59 14.65 9.99
N ARG A 163 3.37 14.40 11.05
CA ARG A 163 4.74 13.91 10.94
C ARG A 163 4.76 12.43 10.56
N VAL A 164 5.22 12.14 9.35
CA VAL A 164 5.48 10.78 8.87
C VAL A 164 6.92 10.35 9.17
N ILE A 165 7.06 9.15 9.75
CA ILE A 165 8.32 8.47 10.03
C ILE A 165 8.37 7.12 9.33
N THR A 166 9.57 6.61 9.08
CA THR A 166 9.77 5.23 8.61
C THR A 166 10.11 4.34 9.79
N LEU A 167 9.25 3.38 10.11
CA LEU A 167 9.47 2.35 11.13
C LEU A 167 10.17 1.14 10.51
N ARG A 168 11.35 0.80 11.03
CA ARG A 168 12.11 -0.43 10.76
C ARG A 168 11.95 -1.38 11.95
N ALA A 169 10.93 -2.23 11.91
CA ALA A 169 10.71 -3.24 12.94
C ALA A 169 11.37 -4.57 12.57
N SER A 170 11.69 -5.38 13.58
CA SER A 170 12.21 -6.76 13.42
C SER A 170 11.26 -7.64 12.57
N ARG A 171 9.95 -7.33 12.62
CA ARG A 171 8.87 -8.01 11.88
C ARG A 171 7.75 -6.99 11.55
N PRO A 172 7.87 -6.20 10.48
CA PRO A 172 6.77 -5.33 10.03
C PRO A 172 5.68 -6.12 9.30
N TRP A 173 5.93 -7.39 8.98
CA TRP A 173 4.95 -8.29 8.40
C TRP A 173 3.88 -8.64 9.45
N GLY A 174 2.61 -8.42 9.11
CA GLY A 174 1.48 -8.66 10.02
C GLY A 174 0.90 -7.40 10.68
N ILE A 175 1.28 -6.21 10.23
CA ILE A 175 0.53 -4.96 10.44
C ILE A 175 -0.05 -4.49 9.11
N VAL A 176 -1.16 -3.76 9.16
CA VAL A 176 -1.84 -3.24 7.96
C VAL A 176 -2.01 -1.72 8.05
N PRO A 177 -2.12 -1.01 6.91
CA PRO A 177 -2.47 0.41 6.91
C PRO A 177 -3.72 0.70 7.74
N GLY A 178 -3.71 1.78 8.52
CA GLY A 178 -4.76 2.21 9.43
C GLY A 178 -4.73 1.58 10.83
N GLU A 179 -3.81 0.66 11.12
CA GLU A 179 -3.61 0.19 12.49
C GLU A 179 -2.79 1.15 13.34
N LEU A 180 -3.07 1.16 14.64
CA LEU A 180 -2.19 1.76 15.63
C LEU A 180 -1.25 0.69 16.19
N VAL A 181 0.03 1.00 16.19
CA VAL A 181 1.09 0.13 16.69
C VAL A 181 1.80 0.80 17.85
N THR A 182 1.96 0.08 18.96
CA THR A 182 2.81 0.53 20.07
C THR A 182 4.21 -0.04 19.87
N VAL A 183 5.19 0.86 19.73
CA VAL A 183 6.59 0.52 19.46
C VAL A 183 7.44 0.85 20.68
N GLN A 184 8.33 -0.06 21.05
CA GLN A 184 9.47 0.23 21.92
C GLN A 184 10.64 0.74 21.05
N PRO A 185 10.98 2.04 21.09
CA PRO A 185 12.10 2.58 20.34
C PRO A 185 13.42 1.90 20.71
N ARG A 186 14.27 1.62 19.72
CA ARG A 186 15.67 1.22 19.89
C ARG A 186 16.63 2.29 19.41
N LYS A 187 16.43 2.79 18.18
CA LYS A 187 17.29 3.81 17.56
C LYS A 187 16.42 4.75 16.72
N GLN A 188 16.73 6.04 16.78
CA GLN A 188 16.14 7.05 15.91
C GLN A 188 17.26 7.72 15.11
N TRP A 189 17.00 8.00 13.83
CA TRP A 189 17.94 8.73 12.99
C TRP A 189 17.21 9.50 11.89
N ARG A 190 17.95 10.31 11.14
CA ARG A 190 17.43 11.00 9.95
C ARG A 190 18.23 10.57 8.74
N TYR A 191 17.55 10.32 7.63
CA TYR A 191 18.18 10.04 6.34
C TYR A 191 17.46 10.81 5.23
N ALA A 192 18.22 11.49 4.37
CA ALA A 192 17.68 12.40 3.34
C ALA A 192 16.63 13.40 3.89
N GLY A 193 16.76 13.80 5.16
CA GLY A 193 15.81 14.67 5.87
C GLY A 193 14.54 14.00 6.41
N HIS A 194 14.32 12.70 6.13
CA HIS A 194 13.22 11.89 6.65
C HIS A 194 13.58 11.26 8.00
N PRO A 195 12.67 11.28 8.99
CA PRO A 195 12.88 10.61 10.28
C PRO A 195 12.66 9.09 10.16
N TYR A 196 13.53 8.34 10.81
CA TYR A 196 13.48 6.88 10.92
C TYR A 196 13.47 6.48 12.39
N LEU A 197 12.75 5.40 12.67
CA LEU A 197 12.67 4.75 13.97
C LEU A 197 12.88 3.25 13.77
N SER A 198 13.79 2.65 14.52
CA SER A 198 13.82 1.20 14.69
C SER A 198 13.32 0.84 16.07
N GLY A 199 12.69 -0.32 16.19
CA GLY A 199 12.07 -0.75 17.44
C GLY A 199 11.32 -2.07 17.30
N ASP A 200 10.81 -2.57 18.41
CA ASP A 200 9.93 -3.72 18.42
C ASP A 200 8.48 -3.27 18.55
N ILE A 201 7.59 -3.88 17.76
CA ILE A 201 6.15 -3.70 17.90
C ILE A 201 5.70 -4.57 19.08
N LEU A 202 5.19 -3.94 20.13
CA LEU A 202 4.71 -4.61 21.34
C LEU A 202 3.24 -5.02 21.23
N SER A 203 2.42 -4.18 20.59
CA SER A 203 1.00 -4.42 20.41
C SER A 203 0.47 -3.69 19.18
N THR A 204 -0.68 -4.14 18.69
CA THR A 204 -1.40 -3.58 17.56
C THR A 204 -2.87 -3.48 17.90
N ARG A 205 -3.55 -2.43 17.46
CA ARG A 205 -5.00 -2.27 17.61
C ARG A 205 -5.60 -1.49 16.43
N ILE A 206 -6.89 -1.71 16.17
CA ILE A 206 -7.68 -0.92 15.24
C ILE A 206 -8.59 -0.01 16.05
N ASP A 207 -8.49 1.30 15.84
CA ASP A 207 -9.35 2.30 16.44
C ASP A 207 -9.45 3.50 15.51
N ALA A 208 -10.49 3.52 14.67
CA ALA A 208 -10.69 4.56 13.68
C ALA A 208 -10.84 5.96 14.30
N LYS A 209 -11.33 6.08 15.54
CA LYS A 209 -11.47 7.37 16.23
C LYS A 209 -10.12 7.95 16.61
N ALA A 210 -9.18 7.09 17.03
CA ALA A 210 -7.80 7.49 17.34
C ALA A 210 -6.98 7.86 16.09
N LEU A 211 -7.49 7.60 14.88
CA LEU A 211 -6.84 8.01 13.65
C LEU A 211 -7.02 9.51 13.35
N ASP A 212 -7.94 10.21 14.02
CA ASP A 212 -8.21 11.64 13.80
C ASP A 212 -8.45 11.97 12.31
N LEU A 213 -9.28 11.15 11.65
CA LEU A 213 -9.66 11.32 10.25
C LEU A 213 -10.97 12.09 10.17
N GLU A 214 -11.08 13.00 9.20
CA GLU A 214 -12.36 13.62 8.85
C GLU A 214 -13.29 12.54 8.26
N PRO A 215 -14.48 12.29 8.84
CA PRO A 215 -15.43 11.32 8.30
C PRO A 215 -15.77 11.59 6.83
N LEU A 216 -16.00 10.54 6.06
CA LEU A 216 -16.50 10.65 4.67
C LEU A 216 -17.84 11.36 4.65
N SER A 217 -18.02 12.26 3.68
CA SER A 217 -19.31 12.94 3.49
C SER A 217 -20.40 11.95 3.09
N LEU A 218 -21.65 12.19 3.52
CA LEU A 218 -22.83 11.44 3.08
C LEU A 218 -23.76 12.36 2.29
N VAL A 219 -23.88 12.11 1.00
CA VAL A 219 -24.75 12.86 0.09
C VAL A 219 -26.15 12.25 0.11
N PRO A 220 -27.21 13.00 0.45
CA PRO A 220 -28.57 12.48 0.39
C PRO A 220 -29.02 12.21 -1.05
N MET A 221 -29.53 11.01 -1.32
CA MET A 221 -29.94 10.55 -2.66
C MET A 221 -31.44 10.26 -2.79
N GLY A 222 -32.24 10.83 -1.90
CA GLY A 222 -33.69 10.67 -1.87
C GLY A 222 -34.16 9.54 -0.96
N MET A 223 -35.36 9.04 -1.22
CA MET A 223 -36.00 7.98 -0.44
C MET A 223 -36.04 6.69 -1.25
N TRP A 224 -35.68 5.60 -0.60
CA TRP A 224 -35.95 4.25 -1.05
C TRP A 224 -37.32 3.82 -0.56
N ASP A 225 -38.11 3.18 -1.42
CA ASP A 225 -39.40 2.59 -1.07
C ASP A 225 -39.35 1.07 -1.27
N PRO A 226 -39.55 0.25 -0.21
CA PRO A 226 -39.61 -1.21 -0.37
C PRO A 226 -40.71 -1.67 -1.33
N GLY A 227 -41.78 -0.88 -1.53
CA GLY A 227 -42.87 -1.23 -2.44
C GLY A 227 -42.50 -1.14 -3.93
N GLU A 228 -41.40 -0.48 -4.27
CA GLU A 228 -40.90 -0.36 -5.65
C GLU A 228 -39.85 -1.44 -6.00
N GLU A 229 -39.42 -2.23 -5.02
CA GLU A 229 -38.38 -3.25 -5.16
C GLU A 229 -38.96 -4.62 -5.54
N TYR A 230 -38.12 -5.43 -6.20
CA TYR A 230 -38.45 -6.80 -6.54
C TYR A 230 -38.11 -7.75 -5.37
N TRP A 231 -39.12 -8.43 -4.82
CA TRP A 231 -39.00 -9.34 -3.68
C TRP A 231 -39.29 -10.82 -4.01
N GLY A 232 -39.40 -11.15 -5.29
CA GLY A 232 -39.90 -12.43 -5.77
C GLY A 232 -41.14 -12.28 -6.63
N GLU A 233 -41.69 -13.40 -7.08
CA GLU A 233 -42.95 -13.42 -7.84
C GLU A 233 -44.14 -13.09 -6.93
N GLU A 234 -45.21 -12.51 -7.49
CA GLU A 234 -46.35 -11.98 -6.71
C GLU A 234 -47.06 -13.02 -5.83
N ASP A 235 -47.00 -14.30 -6.24
CA ASP A 235 -47.61 -15.43 -5.52
C ASP A 235 -46.64 -16.16 -4.55
N GLU A 236 -45.36 -15.75 -4.51
CA GLU A 236 -44.37 -16.35 -3.64
C GLU A 236 -44.36 -15.67 -2.26
N PRO A 237 -44.19 -16.43 -1.16
CA PRO A 237 -44.10 -15.83 0.17
C PRO A 237 -42.81 -15.01 0.29
N ILE A 238 -42.93 -13.80 0.83
CA ILE A 238 -41.79 -12.96 1.19
C ILE A 238 -40.87 -13.74 2.14
N GLU A 239 -39.59 -13.80 1.81
CA GLU A 239 -38.58 -14.46 2.64
C GLU A 239 -38.47 -13.81 4.04
N GLU A 240 -38.22 -14.63 5.08
CA GLU A 240 -38.22 -14.17 6.48
C GLU A 240 -37.23 -13.03 6.75
N TRP A 241 -36.12 -12.98 6.03
CA TRP A 241 -35.12 -11.91 6.17
C TRP A 241 -35.61 -10.56 5.66
N ALA A 242 -36.45 -10.55 4.61
CA ALA A 242 -36.94 -9.37 3.92
C ALA A 242 -38.14 -8.74 4.62
N ALA A 243 -39.01 -9.56 5.22
CA ALA A 243 -40.21 -9.11 5.91
C ALA A 243 -40.01 -7.93 6.89
N PRO A 244 -39.02 -7.94 7.82
CA PRO A 244 -38.81 -6.80 8.73
C PRO A 244 -38.28 -5.55 8.03
N ILE A 245 -37.52 -5.72 6.93
CA ILE A 245 -37.00 -4.61 6.14
C ILE A 245 -38.15 -3.91 5.39
N ILE A 246 -39.05 -4.67 4.78
CA ILE A 246 -40.25 -4.16 4.11
C ILE A 246 -41.18 -3.47 5.12
N ALA A 247 -41.41 -4.10 6.28
CA ALA A 247 -42.24 -3.53 7.34
C ALA A 247 -41.68 -2.20 7.90
N CYS A 248 -40.37 -1.96 7.80
CA CYS A 248 -39.77 -0.68 8.18
C CYS A 248 -40.21 0.48 7.28
N GLY A 249 -40.64 0.19 6.05
CA GLY A 249 -41.12 1.18 5.10
C GLY A 249 -40.01 2.02 4.44
N PRO A 250 -40.39 3.15 3.83
CA PRO A 250 -39.46 4.00 3.10
C PRO A 250 -38.34 4.58 3.97
N ARG A 251 -37.12 4.62 3.45
CA ARG A 251 -35.91 5.07 4.18
C ARG A 251 -35.01 5.96 3.31
N PRO A 252 -34.30 6.93 3.90
CA PRO A 252 -33.40 7.80 3.15
C PRO A 252 -32.19 7.01 2.61
N MET A 253 -31.83 7.26 1.35
CA MET A 253 -30.62 6.74 0.72
C MET A 253 -29.50 7.77 0.77
N PHE A 254 -28.27 7.29 0.91
CA PHE A 254 -27.08 8.11 0.89
C PHE A 254 -26.02 7.52 -0.04
N GLU A 255 -25.23 8.39 -0.65
CA GLU A 255 -23.99 8.05 -1.33
C GLU A 255 -22.82 8.57 -0.49
N MET A 256 -21.87 7.68 -0.17
CA MET A 256 -20.63 8.03 0.52
C MET A 256 -19.70 8.80 -0.42
N GLU A 257 -18.91 9.71 0.13
CA GLU A 257 -17.83 10.37 -0.60
C GLU A 257 -16.82 9.35 -1.16
N GLN A 258 -16.51 9.49 -2.44
CA GLN A 258 -15.38 8.78 -3.05
C GLN A 258 -14.05 9.44 -2.66
N VAL A 259 -13.17 8.67 -2.01
CA VAL A 259 -11.79 9.10 -1.74
C VAL A 259 -10.81 8.27 -2.56
N LEU A 260 -10.25 8.89 -3.60
CA LEU A 260 -9.25 8.29 -4.47
C LEU A 260 -8.06 9.25 -4.67
N PRO A 261 -7.05 9.20 -3.77
CA PRO A 261 -5.99 10.19 -3.76
C PRO A 261 -5.17 10.24 -5.06
N GLY A 262 -5.01 11.44 -5.60
CA GLY A 262 -4.16 11.71 -6.77
C GLY A 262 -4.80 11.41 -8.13
N HIS A 263 -6.04 10.91 -8.14
CA HIS A 263 -6.84 10.73 -9.35
C HIS A 263 -7.70 11.97 -9.61
N ASP A 264 -7.78 12.42 -10.87
CA ASP A 264 -8.77 13.39 -11.31
C ASP A 264 -9.99 12.63 -11.86
N PRO A 265 -11.23 12.87 -11.37
CA PRO A 265 -12.43 12.21 -11.89
C PRO A 265 -12.67 12.41 -13.40
N ASP A 266 -12.06 13.45 -13.99
CA ASP A 266 -12.11 13.73 -15.42
C ASP A 266 -11.01 12.99 -16.23
N ASP A 267 -10.12 12.24 -15.58
CA ASP A 267 -9.10 11.41 -16.24
C ASP A 267 -9.72 10.19 -16.96
N ASP A 268 -8.95 9.57 -17.86
CA ASP A 268 -9.33 8.32 -18.53
C ASP A 268 -9.66 7.24 -17.47
N PRO A 269 -10.80 6.51 -17.56
CA PRO A 269 -11.10 5.39 -16.67
C PRO A 269 -9.98 4.34 -16.54
N GLY A 270 -9.10 4.21 -17.55
CA GLY A 270 -7.90 3.37 -17.48
C GLY A 270 -6.76 3.90 -16.59
N GLU A 271 -6.82 5.16 -16.15
CA GLU A 271 -5.89 5.80 -15.22
C GLU A 271 -6.35 5.69 -13.75
N ASP A 272 -7.52 5.09 -13.49
CA ASP A 272 -7.96 4.74 -12.14
C ASP A 272 -6.94 3.80 -11.47
N PRO A 273 -6.31 4.20 -10.34
CA PRO A 273 -5.31 3.39 -9.66
C PRO A 273 -5.87 2.07 -9.10
N ILE A 274 -7.17 1.96 -8.77
CA ILE A 274 -7.80 0.70 -8.34
C ILE A 274 -7.91 -0.25 -9.53
N THR A 275 -8.43 0.22 -10.66
CA THR A 275 -8.52 -0.57 -11.90
C THR A 275 -7.14 -1.05 -12.34
N ARG A 276 -6.15 -0.14 -12.38
CA ARG A 276 -4.75 -0.49 -12.67
C ARG A 276 -4.15 -1.52 -11.71
N SER A 277 -4.48 -1.43 -10.42
CA SER A 277 -4.05 -2.42 -9.42
C SER A 277 -4.66 -3.80 -9.72
N ASN A 278 -5.95 -3.86 -10.07
CA ASN A 278 -6.60 -5.12 -10.46
C ASN A 278 -6.00 -5.71 -11.74
N ASP A 279 -5.75 -4.90 -12.76
CA ASP A 279 -5.11 -5.36 -14.01
C ASP A 279 -3.72 -5.94 -13.75
N LEU A 280 -2.92 -5.29 -12.90
CA LEU A 280 -1.60 -5.79 -12.50
C LEU A 280 -1.71 -7.10 -11.70
N LYS A 281 -2.70 -7.21 -10.80
CA LYS A 281 -2.95 -8.44 -10.04
C LYS A 281 -3.33 -9.59 -10.98
N ASP A 282 -4.23 -9.35 -11.93
CA ASP A 282 -4.70 -10.33 -12.91
C ASP A 282 -3.58 -10.74 -13.88
N ALA A 283 -2.66 -9.83 -14.20
CA ALA A 283 -1.42 -10.11 -14.92
C ALA A 283 -0.33 -10.81 -14.08
N GLY A 284 -0.62 -11.20 -12.83
CA GLY A 284 0.31 -11.88 -11.92
C GLY A 284 1.34 -10.95 -11.25
N ARG A 285 1.30 -9.65 -11.50
CA ARG A 285 2.21 -8.62 -10.95
C ARG A 285 1.75 -8.13 -9.57
N ARG A 286 1.46 -9.07 -8.66
CA ARG A 286 0.83 -8.80 -7.34
C ARG A 286 1.61 -7.78 -6.48
N ALA A 287 2.93 -7.76 -6.55
CA ALA A 287 3.75 -6.82 -5.77
C ALA A 287 3.56 -5.37 -6.23
N GLU A 288 3.42 -5.15 -7.54
CA GLU A 288 3.19 -3.82 -8.11
C GLU A 288 1.76 -3.36 -7.88
N ALA A 289 0.80 -4.28 -8.00
CA ALA A 289 -0.59 -4.03 -7.64
C ALA A 289 -0.73 -3.61 -6.17
N ALA A 290 -0.12 -4.37 -5.24
CA ALA A 290 -0.15 -4.06 -3.81
C ALA A 290 0.53 -2.72 -3.49
N LYS A 291 1.60 -2.37 -4.24
CA LYS A 291 2.28 -1.08 -4.09
C LYS A 291 1.34 0.10 -4.37
N ILE A 292 0.52 0.04 -5.41
CA ILE A 292 -0.47 1.09 -5.72
C ILE A 292 -1.43 1.27 -4.54
N LEU A 293 -2.00 0.18 -4.02
CA LEU A 293 -2.94 0.24 -2.90
C LEU A 293 -2.29 0.80 -1.62
N MET A 294 -1.03 0.42 -1.34
CA MET A 294 -0.25 0.96 -0.23
C MET A 294 0.02 2.47 -0.39
N GLU A 295 0.27 2.94 -1.62
CA GLU A 295 0.45 4.36 -1.91
C GLU A 295 -0.84 5.16 -1.75
N LEU A 296 -2.00 4.58 -2.09
CA LEU A 296 -3.33 5.17 -1.82
C LEU A 296 -3.57 5.30 -0.31
N CYS A 297 -3.34 4.23 0.46
CA CYS A 297 -3.47 4.30 1.93
C CYS A 297 -2.50 5.29 2.58
N GLU A 298 -1.27 5.42 2.07
CA GLU A 298 -0.31 6.42 2.59
C GLU A 298 -0.75 7.85 2.29
N ALA A 299 -1.45 8.06 1.17
CA ALA A 299 -1.96 9.37 0.79
C ALA A 299 -3.22 9.75 1.58
N ASP A 300 -4.19 8.85 1.70
CA ASP A 300 -5.38 9.03 2.52
C ASP A 300 -5.92 7.66 2.99
N LEU A 301 -5.91 7.44 4.30
CA LEU A 301 -6.45 6.20 4.90
C LEU A 301 -7.95 6.04 4.68
N ARG A 302 -8.67 7.12 4.31
CA ARG A 302 -10.09 7.10 3.96
C ARG A 302 -10.38 6.49 2.59
N CYS A 303 -9.35 6.14 1.80
CA CYS A 303 -9.51 5.34 0.59
C CYS A 303 -9.93 3.90 0.95
N LEU A 304 -11.22 3.70 1.18
CA LEU A 304 -11.78 2.41 1.60
C LEU A 304 -11.55 1.31 0.56
N ASP A 305 -11.51 1.67 -0.72
CA ASP A 305 -11.34 0.69 -1.79
C ASP A 305 -9.94 0.08 -1.77
N ALA A 306 -8.91 0.86 -1.39
CA ALA A 306 -7.57 0.32 -1.17
C ALA A 306 -7.55 -0.74 -0.06
N HIS A 307 -8.25 -0.51 1.05
CA HIS A 307 -8.39 -1.49 2.13
C HIS A 307 -9.13 -2.74 1.69
N ALA A 308 -10.26 -2.60 0.97
CA ALA A 308 -11.00 -3.72 0.42
C ALA A 308 -10.14 -4.57 -0.52
N HIS A 309 -9.42 -3.94 -1.44
CA HIS A 309 -8.58 -4.64 -2.40
C HIS A 309 -7.33 -5.28 -1.76
N LEU A 310 -6.73 -4.66 -0.74
CA LEU A 310 -5.67 -5.29 0.05
C LEU A 310 -6.17 -6.53 0.79
N GLY A 311 -7.38 -6.47 1.37
CA GLY A 311 -8.04 -7.63 1.97
C GLY A 311 -8.25 -8.76 0.96
N ASN A 312 -8.75 -8.45 -0.24
CA ASN A 312 -8.95 -9.41 -1.33
C ASN A 312 -7.64 -10.13 -1.72
N PHE A 313 -6.49 -9.44 -1.68
CA PHE A 313 -5.21 -10.01 -2.11
C PHE A 313 -4.75 -11.16 -1.22
N VAL A 314 -5.14 -11.13 0.05
CA VAL A 314 -4.72 -12.09 1.08
C VAL A 314 -5.86 -12.94 1.60
N PHE A 315 -7.11 -12.69 1.18
CA PHE A 315 -8.31 -13.40 1.62
C PHE A 315 -8.13 -14.93 1.61
N ASP A 316 -7.72 -15.50 0.48
CA ASP A 316 -7.55 -16.95 0.34
C ASP A 316 -6.30 -17.49 1.04
N LEU A 317 -5.28 -16.65 1.22
CA LEU A 317 -3.99 -17.03 1.79
C LEU A 317 -4.01 -17.05 3.32
N ASN A 318 -4.59 -16.01 3.92
CA ASN A 318 -4.61 -15.79 5.36
C ASN A 318 -5.86 -14.97 5.75
N PRO A 319 -6.94 -15.63 6.23
CA PRO A 319 -8.16 -14.92 6.61
C PRO A 319 -7.97 -13.97 7.80
N GLN A 320 -6.98 -14.20 8.68
CA GLN A 320 -6.66 -13.27 9.78
C GLN A 320 -6.07 -11.96 9.27
N ASP A 321 -5.17 -11.99 8.29
CA ASP A 321 -4.60 -10.76 7.72
C ASP A 321 -5.64 -10.02 6.87
N ALA A 322 -6.45 -10.76 6.11
CA ALA A 322 -7.55 -10.19 5.34
C ALA A 322 -8.58 -9.49 6.23
N LEU A 323 -8.95 -10.12 7.35
CA LEU A 323 -9.87 -9.55 8.34
C LEU A 323 -9.43 -8.15 8.76
N ARG A 324 -8.13 -7.95 9.03
CA ARG A 324 -7.59 -6.67 9.52
C ARG A 324 -7.71 -5.56 8.47
N HIS A 325 -7.40 -5.86 7.21
CA HIS A 325 -7.58 -4.91 6.10
C HIS A 325 -9.04 -4.49 5.96
N TYR A 326 -9.97 -5.45 5.93
CA TYR A 326 -11.39 -5.14 5.85
C TYR A 326 -11.91 -4.40 7.07
N GLU A 327 -11.46 -4.78 8.27
CA GLU A 327 -11.88 -4.14 9.52
C GLU A 327 -11.46 -2.68 9.54
N VAL A 328 -10.22 -2.34 9.17
CA VAL A 328 -9.79 -0.93 9.09
C VAL A 328 -10.71 -0.13 8.18
N GLY A 329 -10.94 -0.58 6.95
CA GLY A 329 -11.82 0.14 6.01
C GLY A 329 -13.26 0.26 6.53
N LEU A 330 -13.80 -0.80 7.12
CA LEU A 330 -15.11 -0.79 7.76
C LEU A 330 -15.18 0.23 8.90
N ARG A 331 -14.22 0.22 9.84
CA ARG A 331 -14.22 1.13 11.00
C ARG A 331 -14.05 2.59 10.58
N ILE A 332 -13.26 2.86 9.54
CA ILE A 332 -13.11 4.22 9.01
C ILE A 332 -14.41 4.70 8.37
N GLY A 333 -15.06 3.89 7.54
CA GLY A 333 -16.36 4.27 6.95
C GLY A 333 -17.48 4.40 7.99
N GLU A 334 -17.43 3.62 9.08
CA GLU A 334 -18.36 3.75 10.21
C GLU A 334 -18.25 5.10 10.93
N LEU A 335 -17.14 5.85 10.80
CA LEU A 335 -17.06 7.20 11.37
C LEU A 335 -18.10 8.16 10.79
N SER A 336 -18.52 7.91 9.54
CA SER A 336 -19.57 8.68 8.85
C SER A 336 -20.98 8.25 9.25
N LEU A 337 -21.12 7.03 9.75
CA LEU A 337 -22.39 6.44 10.16
C LEU A 337 -22.56 6.64 11.66
N GLY A 338 -23.36 7.64 12.06
CA GLY A 338 -23.70 7.82 13.47
C GLY A 338 -24.32 6.56 14.09
N SER A 339 -24.28 6.43 15.42
CA SER A 339 -24.82 5.24 16.14
C SER A 339 -26.29 4.96 15.82
N ASP A 340 -27.03 6.00 15.43
CA ASP A 340 -28.47 5.95 15.16
C ASP A 340 -28.77 6.01 13.65
N PHE A 341 -27.78 5.73 12.80
CA PHE A 341 -27.97 5.74 11.35
C PHE A 341 -29.00 4.70 10.94
N ASN A 342 -30.11 5.16 10.36
CA ASN A 342 -31.24 4.35 9.91
C ASN A 342 -31.47 4.42 8.38
N GLY A 343 -30.52 5.02 7.66
CA GLY A 343 -30.55 5.16 6.21
C GLY A 343 -30.00 3.93 5.48
N LEU A 344 -29.91 4.07 4.17
CA LEU A 344 -29.46 3.05 3.24
C LEU A 344 -28.19 3.50 2.52
N LEU A 345 -27.32 2.53 2.21
CA LEU A 345 -26.21 2.68 1.26
C LEU A 345 -26.41 1.67 0.11
N PRO A 346 -27.30 1.97 -0.85
CA PRO A 346 -27.52 1.10 -2.00
C PRO A 346 -26.23 0.84 -2.80
N TRP A 347 -26.04 -0.38 -3.28
CA TRP A 347 -24.92 -0.76 -4.16
C TRP A 347 -24.93 -0.04 -5.52
N GLY A 348 -26.12 0.37 -5.98
CA GLY A 348 -26.31 1.11 -7.23
C GLY A 348 -25.63 2.48 -7.23
N LEU A 349 -25.48 3.09 -6.05
CA LEU A 349 -24.68 4.28 -5.82
C LEU A 349 -23.22 3.84 -5.68
N ILE A 350 -22.41 4.11 -6.70
CA ILE A 350 -21.14 3.42 -6.94
C ILE A 350 -20.15 3.66 -5.80
N ASP A 351 -20.20 4.85 -5.20
CA ASP A 351 -19.24 5.26 -4.17
C ASP A 351 -19.51 4.59 -2.80
N ASN A 352 -20.64 3.90 -2.64
CA ASN A 352 -20.90 3.05 -1.48
C ASN A 352 -20.17 1.70 -1.53
N ARG A 353 -19.77 1.25 -2.74
CA ARG A 353 -19.23 -0.10 -2.94
C ARG A 353 -17.95 -0.38 -2.15
N PRO A 354 -16.98 0.54 -2.02
CA PRO A 354 -15.81 0.32 -1.18
C PRO A 354 -16.16 -0.05 0.26
N PHE A 355 -17.09 0.69 0.89
CA PHE A 355 -17.55 0.41 2.25
C PHE A 355 -18.26 -0.95 2.35
N LEU A 356 -19.18 -1.23 1.43
CA LEU A 356 -19.91 -2.50 1.37
C LEU A 356 -18.99 -3.70 1.12
N ARG A 357 -17.91 -3.54 0.32
CA ARG A 357 -16.88 -4.56 0.11
C ARG A 357 -16.07 -4.82 1.39
N CYS A 358 -15.67 -3.78 2.11
CA CYS A 358 -15.02 -3.93 3.42
C CYS A 358 -15.93 -4.68 4.40
N MET A 359 -17.21 -4.28 4.50
CA MET A 359 -18.18 -4.93 5.38
C MET A 359 -18.38 -6.41 5.04
N HIS A 360 -18.50 -6.73 3.75
CA HIS A 360 -18.66 -8.10 3.27
C HIS A 360 -17.42 -8.94 3.55
N GLY A 361 -16.24 -8.48 3.13
CA GLY A 361 -14.98 -9.18 3.35
C GLY A 361 -14.71 -9.44 4.83
N PHE A 362 -15.02 -8.46 5.69
CA PHE A 362 -14.94 -8.62 7.14
C PHE A 362 -15.85 -9.76 7.64
N ALA A 363 -17.12 -9.78 7.25
CA ALA A 363 -18.06 -10.83 7.64
C ALA A 363 -17.65 -12.22 7.15
N LEU A 364 -17.18 -12.34 5.89
CA LEU A 364 -16.67 -13.59 5.34
C LEU A 364 -15.43 -14.08 6.10
N CYS A 365 -14.51 -13.18 6.44
CA CYS A 365 -13.35 -13.51 7.26
C CYS A 365 -13.75 -13.97 8.66
N LEU A 366 -14.69 -13.28 9.32
CA LEU A 366 -15.23 -13.72 10.61
C LEU A 366 -15.79 -15.14 10.53
N TRP A 367 -16.56 -15.44 9.49
CA TRP A 367 -17.12 -16.77 9.25
C TRP A 367 -16.02 -17.83 9.03
N ARG A 368 -15.03 -17.56 8.17
CA ARG A 368 -13.85 -18.42 7.95
C ARG A 368 -13.05 -18.71 9.22
N LEU A 369 -13.10 -17.79 10.19
CA LEU A 369 -12.43 -17.89 11.48
C LEU A 369 -13.32 -18.52 12.58
N GLY A 370 -14.52 -19.00 12.24
CA GLY A 370 -15.46 -19.61 13.19
C GLY A 370 -16.14 -18.60 14.13
N ARG A 371 -16.06 -17.30 13.84
CA ARG A 371 -16.72 -16.22 14.60
C ARG A 371 -18.15 -16.01 14.12
N PHE A 372 -18.97 -17.07 14.19
CA PHE A 372 -20.29 -17.15 13.56
C PHE A 372 -21.26 -16.06 14.03
N ALA A 373 -21.39 -15.84 15.34
CA ALA A 373 -22.30 -14.84 15.89
C ALA A 373 -21.97 -13.43 15.38
N GLU A 374 -20.69 -13.08 15.30
CA GLU A 374 -20.24 -11.78 14.81
C GLU A 374 -20.49 -11.65 13.30
N ALA A 375 -20.19 -12.69 12.53
CA ALA A 375 -20.47 -12.72 11.09
C ALA A 375 -21.96 -12.54 10.79
N ALA A 376 -22.84 -13.23 11.52
CA ALA A 376 -24.29 -13.12 11.37
C ALA A 376 -24.81 -11.71 11.63
N LEU A 377 -24.28 -11.02 12.66
CA LEU A 377 -24.64 -9.63 12.95
C LEU A 377 -24.23 -8.68 11.82
N VAL A 378 -23.03 -8.85 11.25
CA VAL A 378 -22.55 -8.02 10.13
C VAL A 378 -23.39 -8.30 8.88
N PHE A 379 -23.66 -9.56 8.56
CA PHE A 379 -24.51 -9.94 7.44
C PHE A 379 -25.94 -9.40 7.57
N GLN A 380 -26.53 -9.49 8.77
CA GLN A 380 -27.83 -8.89 9.01
C GLN A 380 -27.78 -7.38 8.77
N ARG A 381 -26.77 -6.68 9.30
CA ARG A 381 -26.62 -5.25 9.08
C ARG A 381 -26.45 -4.89 7.60
N MET A 382 -25.74 -5.71 6.83
CA MET A 382 -25.62 -5.52 5.38
C MET A 382 -26.97 -5.57 4.66
N LEU A 383 -27.84 -6.54 4.98
CA LEU A 383 -29.19 -6.62 4.41
C LEU A 383 -30.04 -5.39 4.76
N TRP A 384 -29.90 -4.87 5.98
CA TRP A 384 -30.60 -3.64 6.37
C TRP A 384 -30.07 -2.40 5.68
N LEU A 385 -28.77 -2.36 5.36
CA LEU A 385 -28.09 -1.22 4.75
C LEU A 385 -28.20 -1.19 3.22
N ASN A 386 -28.21 -2.36 2.58
CA ASN A 386 -28.36 -2.56 1.14
C ASN A 386 -29.34 -3.74 0.86
N PRO A 387 -30.66 -3.51 0.93
CA PRO A 387 -31.68 -4.57 0.81
C PRO A 387 -31.70 -5.29 -0.54
N SER A 388 -31.27 -4.64 -1.62
CA SER A 388 -31.13 -5.29 -2.94
C SER A 388 -30.09 -6.44 -2.92
N ASP A 389 -29.26 -6.50 -1.87
CA ASP A 389 -28.33 -7.59 -1.57
C ASP A 389 -27.47 -8.03 -2.76
N ASN A 390 -26.86 -7.07 -3.45
CA ASN A 390 -26.04 -7.32 -4.63
C ASN A 390 -24.81 -8.20 -4.34
N GLN A 391 -24.43 -8.35 -3.06
CA GLN A 391 -23.32 -9.18 -2.63
C GLN A 391 -23.77 -10.61 -2.24
N GLY A 392 -25.08 -10.89 -2.23
CA GLY A 392 -25.64 -12.23 -2.04
C GLY A 392 -25.58 -12.75 -0.61
N VAL A 393 -25.57 -11.85 0.38
CA VAL A 393 -25.49 -12.19 1.81
C VAL A 393 -26.69 -13.01 2.28
N ARG A 394 -27.87 -12.85 1.68
CA ARG A 394 -29.08 -13.62 2.01
C ARG A 394 -28.89 -15.13 1.83
N PHE A 395 -28.01 -15.54 0.91
CA PHE A 395 -27.70 -16.95 0.66
C PHE A 395 -26.67 -17.52 1.65
N LEU A 396 -25.99 -16.66 2.42
CA LEU A 396 -24.91 -17.06 3.34
C LEU A 396 -25.35 -17.04 4.81
N ILE A 397 -26.25 -16.13 5.17
CA ILE A 397 -26.58 -15.81 6.57
C ILE A 397 -27.14 -17.00 7.35
N ASP A 398 -27.92 -17.88 6.71
CA ASP A 398 -28.51 -19.03 7.39
C ASP A 398 -27.48 -20.13 7.70
N ALA A 399 -26.52 -20.36 6.79
CA ALA A 399 -25.40 -21.25 7.06
C ALA A 399 -24.55 -20.75 8.24
N VAL A 400 -24.33 -19.45 8.31
CA VAL A 400 -23.59 -18.80 9.41
C VAL A 400 -24.35 -18.90 10.72
N LYS A 401 -25.67 -18.64 10.73
CA LYS A 401 -26.53 -18.79 11.91
C LYS A 401 -26.61 -20.24 12.40
N ALA A 402 -26.52 -21.20 11.48
CA ALA A 402 -26.44 -22.62 11.78
C ALA A 402 -25.03 -23.09 12.18
N GLU A 403 -24.07 -22.16 12.32
CA GLU A 403 -22.65 -22.43 12.63
C GLU A 403 -22.01 -23.43 11.66
N THR A 404 -22.47 -23.45 10.40
CA THR A 404 -21.90 -24.32 9.36
C THR A 404 -20.52 -23.79 8.97
N PRO A 405 -19.44 -24.59 9.05
CA PRO A 405 -18.11 -24.15 8.64
C PRO A 405 -18.07 -23.72 7.17
N TRP A 406 -17.24 -22.71 6.87
CA TRP A 406 -17.09 -22.12 5.53
C TRP A 406 -16.85 -23.16 4.43
N ASP A 407 -15.92 -24.09 4.66
CA ASP A 407 -15.51 -25.12 3.71
C ASP A 407 -16.62 -26.14 3.41
N VAL A 408 -17.53 -26.34 4.35
CA VAL A 408 -18.72 -27.19 4.17
C VAL A 408 -19.79 -26.45 3.38
N ALA A 409 -20.00 -25.16 3.65
CA ALA A 409 -21.07 -24.37 3.05
C ALA A 409 -20.77 -23.91 1.62
N VAL A 410 -19.53 -23.48 1.35
CA VAL A 410 -19.13 -22.89 0.06
C VAL A 410 -18.48 -23.91 -0.87
N GLY A 411 -18.13 -25.09 -0.35
CA GLY A 411 -17.39 -26.13 -1.09
C GLY A 411 -15.89 -25.84 -1.15
N ASN A 412 -15.09 -26.91 -1.26
CA ASN A 412 -13.64 -26.81 -1.47
C ASN A 412 -13.33 -26.53 -2.94
N ASP A 413 -13.52 -25.29 -3.40
CA ASP A 413 -12.78 -24.82 -4.57
C ASP A 413 -11.38 -24.42 -4.08
N ARG A 414 -10.48 -25.41 -4.10
CA ARG A 414 -9.03 -25.23 -3.90
C ARG A 414 -8.31 -25.05 -5.23
#